data_AF-A0A1Y2R3C8-F1
#
_entry.id   AF-A0A1Y2R3C8-F1
#
_cell.length_a   1.000
_cell.length_b   1.000
_cell.length_c   1.000
_cell.angle_alpha   90.00
_cell.angle_beta   90.00
_cell.angle_gamma   90.00
#
_symmetry.space_group_name_H-M   'P 1'
#
loop_
_entity.id
_entity.type
_entity.pdbx_description
1 polymer ?
#
loop_
_entity_poly.entity_id
_entity_poly.type
_entity_poly.pdbx_seq_one_letter_code
_entity_poly.pdbx_strand_id
1 'polypeptide(L)'
;MHYSASHHKLKLILAAHGLKTGDAGGIDKLFGGKDGYYWFGTVRDLCPEGKTLSWESQYAMVNAIQAHENATAEEDEMKAQVPSAANIAALSKLLADPL
;
A
#
# COMPACT_ATOMS: atom_id res chain seq x y z
N MET A 1 1.17 -12.75 -12.14
CA MET A 1 1.81 -11.44 -11.92
C MET A 1 2.25 -11.43 -10.47
N HIS A 2 3.54 -11.30 -10.21
CA HIS A 2 4.04 -11.24 -8.83
C HIS A 2 3.91 -9.80 -8.32
N TYR A 3 3.68 -9.67 -7.02
CA TYR A 3 3.58 -8.39 -6.34
C TYR A 3 4.62 -8.35 -5.25
N SER A 4 5.21 -7.18 -5.03
CA SER A 4 6.12 -6.99 -3.91
C SER A 4 6.00 -5.61 -3.29
N ALA A 5 6.30 -5.52 -1.99
CA ALA A 5 6.34 -4.27 -1.25
C ALA A 5 7.56 -4.24 -0.31
N SER A 6 8.22 -3.10 -0.26
CA SER A 6 9.28 -2.77 0.69
C SER A 6 9.36 -1.25 0.84
N HIS A 7 9.95 -0.75 1.93
CA HIS A 7 10.17 0.70 2.07
C HIS A 7 10.98 1.27 0.92
N HIS A 8 11.93 0.51 0.38
CA HIS A 8 12.72 0.94 -0.78
C HIS A 8 11.85 1.07 -2.03
N LYS A 9 11.04 0.06 -2.36
CA LYS A 9 10.14 0.09 -3.52
C LYS A 9 9.12 1.23 -3.42
N LEU A 10 8.54 1.46 -2.24
CA LEU A 10 7.62 2.57 -2.00
C LEU A 10 8.29 3.94 -2.25
N LYS A 11 9.53 4.12 -1.81
CA LYS A 11 10.31 5.34 -2.11
C LYS A 11 10.56 5.50 -3.61
N LEU A 12 10.88 4.42 -4.33
CA LEU A 12 11.05 4.46 -5.78
C LEU A 12 9.76 4.83 -6.51
N ILE A 13 8.62 4.27 -6.09
CA ILE A 13 7.29 4.61 -6.64
C ILE A 13 7.00 6.10 -6.48
N LEU A 14 7.24 6.67 -5.29
CA LEU A 14 7.04 8.11 -5.07
C LEU A 14 7.99 8.94 -5.93
N ALA A 15 9.28 8.59 -5.96
CA ALA A 15 10.29 9.30 -6.75
C ALA A 15 9.96 9.31 -8.24
N ALA A 16 9.45 8.19 -8.79
CA ALA A 16 9.02 8.08 -10.18
C ALA A 16 7.86 9.03 -10.53
N HIS A 17 7.10 9.49 -9.53
CA HIS A 17 6.01 10.45 -9.70
C HIS A 17 6.38 11.86 -9.19
N GLY A 18 7.66 12.09 -8.86
CA GLY A 18 8.14 13.38 -8.33
C GLY A 18 7.61 13.70 -6.92
N LEU A 19 7.17 12.69 -6.17
CA LEU A 19 6.60 12.82 -4.83
C LEU A 19 7.60 12.47 -3.73
N LYS A 20 7.41 13.08 -2.57
CA LYS A 20 8.04 12.74 -1.29
C LYS A 20 7.02 12.12 -0.35
N THR A 21 7.48 11.45 0.70
CA THR A 21 6.62 10.78 1.68
C THR A 21 5.65 11.71 2.42
N GLY A 22 5.93 13.02 2.46
CA GLY A 22 5.05 14.02 3.08
C GLY A 22 4.01 14.63 2.13
N ASP A 23 4.00 14.29 0.84
CA ASP A 23 3.13 14.90 -0.16
C ASP A 23 1.74 14.25 -0.16
N ALA A 24 1.00 14.36 0.95
CA ALA A 24 -0.25 13.65 1.19
C ALA A 24 -1.25 13.76 0.02
N GLY A 25 -1.51 14.96 -0.49
CA GLY A 25 -2.44 15.16 -1.61
C GLY A 25 -1.96 14.59 -2.95
N GLY A 26 -0.64 14.44 -3.15
CA GLY A 26 -0.07 13.76 -4.30
C GLY A 26 -0.16 12.25 -4.17
N ILE A 27 0.11 11.74 -2.96
CA ILE A 27 0.01 10.32 -2.63
C ILE A 27 -1.44 9.84 -2.69
N ASP A 28 -2.40 10.62 -2.19
CA ASP A 28 -3.83 10.34 -2.33
C ASP A 28 -4.17 10.06 -3.80
N LYS A 29 -3.84 11.00 -4.70
CA LYS A 29 -4.10 10.84 -6.14
C LYS A 29 -3.41 9.61 -6.72
N LEU A 30 -2.18 9.32 -6.30
CA LEU A 30 -1.41 8.17 -6.79
C LEU A 30 -1.99 6.84 -6.33
N PHE A 31 -2.50 6.78 -5.10
CA PHE A 31 -3.01 5.56 -4.44
C PHE A 31 -4.55 5.44 -4.49
N GLY A 32 -5.19 6.02 -5.52
CA GLY A 32 -6.62 5.79 -5.80
C GLY A 32 -7.57 6.91 -5.35
N GLY A 33 -7.04 8.09 -5.03
CA GLY A 33 -7.82 9.25 -4.61
C GLY A 33 -8.08 9.25 -3.12
N LYS A 34 -9.36 9.22 -2.73
CA LYS A 34 -9.76 9.24 -1.33
C LYS A 34 -9.08 8.11 -0.56
N ASP A 35 -8.53 8.45 0.61
CA ASP A 35 -7.81 7.56 1.52
C ASP A 35 -6.53 6.94 0.92
N GLY A 36 -6.02 7.45 -0.20
CA GLY A 36 -4.83 6.91 -0.84
C GLY A 36 -3.56 7.06 0.01
N TYR A 37 -3.39 8.20 0.69
CA TYR A 37 -2.30 8.44 1.64
C TYR A 37 -2.39 7.51 2.86
N TYR A 38 -3.62 7.20 3.30
CA TYR A 38 -3.85 6.20 4.35
C TYR A 38 -3.33 4.83 3.93
N TRP A 39 -3.77 4.32 2.77
CA TRP A 39 -3.35 3.00 2.29
C TRP A 39 -1.85 2.94 1.96
N PHE A 40 -1.25 4.04 1.50
CA PHE A 40 0.21 4.13 1.40
C PHE A 40 0.88 3.93 2.77
N GLY A 41 0.37 4.58 3.81
CA GLY A 41 0.81 4.41 5.19
C GLY A 41 0.69 2.96 5.66
N THR A 42 -0.50 2.37 5.51
CA THR A 42 -0.77 0.96 5.89
C THR A 42 0.19 0.00 5.20
N VAL A 43 0.46 0.16 3.91
CA VAL A 43 1.42 -0.71 3.18
C VAL A 43 2.85 -0.48 3.66
N ARG A 44 3.23 0.77 3.94
CA ARG A 44 4.55 1.10 4.48
C ARG A 44 4.76 0.46 5.84
N ASP A 45 3.76 0.52 6.71
CA ASP A 45 3.84 0.03 8.09
C ASP A 45 3.77 -1.50 8.14
N LEU A 46 3.08 -2.13 7.18
CA LEU A 46 3.12 -3.58 6.95
C LEU A 46 4.53 -4.07 6.56
N CYS A 47 5.34 -3.25 5.90
CA CYS A 47 6.66 -3.67 5.42
C CYS A 47 7.69 -3.73 6.56
N PRO A 48 8.30 -4.90 6.85
CA PRO A 48 9.37 -4.99 7.83
C PRO A 48 10.62 -4.24 7.33
N GLU A 49 11.35 -3.62 8.25
CA GLU A 49 12.58 -2.90 7.91
C GLU A 49 13.61 -3.81 7.22
N GLY A 50 14.17 -3.34 6.11
CA GLY A 50 15.18 -4.06 5.33
C GLY A 50 14.69 -5.31 4.58
N LYS A 51 13.39 -5.64 4.65
CA LYS A 51 12.81 -6.82 3.97
C LYS A 51 11.89 -6.41 2.83
N THR A 52 11.69 -7.36 1.92
CA THR A 52 10.70 -7.26 0.84
C THR A 52 9.68 -8.35 1.04
N LEU A 53 8.41 -7.96 1.10
CA LEU A 53 7.28 -8.88 1.06
C LEU A 53 6.96 -9.19 -0.40
N SER A 54 6.54 -10.42 -0.69
CA SER A 54 6.12 -10.85 -2.02
C SER A 54 4.85 -11.68 -1.97
N TRP A 55 4.04 -11.57 -3.02
CA TRP A 55 2.79 -12.31 -3.19
C TRP A 55 2.63 -12.80 -4.63
N GLU A 56 2.07 -13.99 -4.75
CA GLU A 56 1.81 -14.66 -6.03
C GLU A 56 0.60 -14.11 -6.79
N SER A 57 -0.25 -13.33 -6.12
CA SER A 57 -1.47 -12.78 -6.72
C SER A 57 -1.91 -11.47 -6.07
N GLN A 58 -2.73 -10.72 -6.81
CA GLN A 58 -3.39 -9.52 -6.32
C GLN A 58 -4.21 -9.80 -5.06
N TYR A 59 -4.97 -10.90 -5.06
CA TYR A 59 -5.81 -11.28 -3.91
C TYR A 59 -4.98 -11.53 -2.66
N ALA A 60 -3.85 -12.23 -2.78
CA ALA A 60 -2.96 -12.47 -1.65
C ALA A 60 -2.38 -11.17 -1.08
N MET A 61 -1.98 -10.24 -1.96
CA MET A 61 -1.49 -8.93 -1.55
C MET A 61 -2.56 -8.10 -0.84
N VAL A 62 -3.76 -7.97 -1.44
CA VAL A 62 -4.86 -7.17 -0.85
C VAL A 62 -5.31 -7.76 0.47
N ASN A 63 -5.41 -9.09 0.58
CA ASN A 63 -5.77 -9.74 1.84
C ASN A 63 -4.73 -9.52 2.93
N ALA A 64 -3.43 -9.52 2.61
CA ALA A 64 -2.38 -9.24 3.57
C ALA A 64 -2.44 -7.78 4.07
N ILE A 65 -2.70 -6.83 3.17
CA ILE A 65 -2.89 -5.41 3.53
C ILE A 65 -4.12 -5.23 4.43
N GLN A 66 -5.25 -5.85 4.08
CA GLN A 66 -6.47 -5.81 4.90
C GLN A 66 -6.26 -6.49 6.27
N ALA A 67 -5.53 -7.60 6.33
CA ALA A 67 -5.25 -8.28 7.59
C ALA A 67 -4.41 -7.41 8.53
N HIS A 68 -3.42 -6.68 7.99
CA HIS A 68 -2.65 -5.72 8.76
C HIS A 68 -3.52 -4.59 9.30
N GLU A 69 -4.34 -3.97 8.44
CA GLU A 69 -5.32 -2.96 8.83
C GLU A 69 -6.27 -3.44 9.93
N ASN A 70 -6.79 -4.66 9.79
CA ASN A 70 -7.69 -5.23 10.78
C ASN A 70 -7.01 -5.38 12.14
N ALA A 71 -5.76 -5.83 12.17
CA ALA A 71 -4.99 -5.98 13.40
C ALA A 71 -4.71 -4.63 14.06
N THR A 72 -4.30 -3.62 13.29
CA THR A 72 -4.05 -2.27 13.83
C THR A 72 -5.33 -1.60 14.33
N ALA A 73 -6.43 -1.76 13.60
CA ALA A 73 -7.72 -1.21 14.01
C ALA A 73 -8.27 -1.90 15.27
N GLU A 74 -8.06 -3.22 15.41
CA GLU A 74 -8.41 -3.95 16.63
C GLU A 74 -7.59 -3.46 17.83
N GLU A 75 -6.28 -3.28 17.66
CA GLU A 75 -5.39 -2.73 18.70
C GLU A 75 -5.81 -1.32 19.14
N ASP A 76 -6.30 -0.50 18.20
CA ASP A 76 -6.75 0.86 18.45
C ASP A 76 -8.22 0.97 18.92
N GLU A 77 -8.92 -0.16 19.11
CA GLU A 77 -10.38 -0.22 19.39
C GLU A 77 -11.24 0.56 18.37
N MET A 78 -10.78 0.63 17.11
CA MET A 78 -11.43 1.34 16.02
C MET A 78 -12.01 0.38 14.97
N LYS A 79 -12.93 0.91 14.14
CA LYS A 79 -13.45 0.16 13.00
C LYS A 79 -12.42 0.16 11.87
N ALA A 80 -12.01 -1.03 11.44
CA ALA A 80 -11.13 -1.21 10.29
C ALA A 80 -11.69 -0.56 9.02
N GLN A 81 -10.80 0.10 8.27
CA GLN A 81 -11.11 0.62 6.95
C GLN A 81 -11.04 -0.50 5.90
N VAL A 82 -11.76 -0.32 4.79
CA VAL A 82 -11.76 -1.25 3.66
C VAL A 82 -11.32 -0.48 2.41
N PRO A 83 -10.33 -0.97 1.66
CA PRO A 83 -9.84 -0.25 0.49
C PRO A 83 -10.92 -0.23 -0.58
N SER A 84 -11.13 0.94 -1.18
CA SER A 84 -12.06 1.06 -2.30
C SER A 84 -11.51 0.33 -3.54
N ALA A 85 -12.37 0.11 -4.54
CA ALA A 85 -11.96 -0.44 -5.83
C ALA A 85 -10.84 0.40 -6.49
N ALA A 86 -10.86 1.72 -6.31
CA ALA A 86 -9.82 2.61 -6.82
C ALA A 86 -8.48 2.43 -6.10
N ASN A 87 -8.51 2.26 -4.77
CA ASN A 87 -7.28 1.98 -4.00
C ASN A 87 -6.70 0.61 -4.39
N ILE A 88 -7.54 -0.42 -4.51
CA ILE A 88 -7.11 -1.76 -4.93
C ILE A 88 -6.46 -1.70 -6.31
N ALA A 89 -7.09 -1.01 -7.27
CA ALA A 89 -6.53 -0.87 -8.62
C ALA A 89 -5.17 -0.16 -8.61
N ALA A 90 -5.02 0.91 -7.83
CA ALA A 90 -3.77 1.64 -7.70
C ALA A 90 -2.67 0.79 -7.04
N LEU A 91 -2.97 0.15 -5.91
CA LEU A 91 -2.05 -0.77 -5.22
C LEU A 91 -1.57 -1.87 -6.17
N SER A 92 -2.49 -2.46 -6.92
CA SER A 92 -2.19 -3.53 -7.86
C SER A 92 -1.30 -3.06 -9.00
N LYS A 93 -1.53 -1.84 -9.52
CA LYS A 93 -0.70 -1.27 -10.57
C LYS A 93 0.71 -0.94 -10.07
N LEU A 94 0.82 -0.36 -8.87
CA LEU A 94 2.08 0.16 -8.34
C LEU A 94 2.97 -0.92 -7.72
N LEU A 95 2.38 -1.95 -7.13
CA LEU A 95 3.10 -3.01 -6.42
C LEU A 95 3.34 -4.26 -7.29
N ALA A 96 2.78 -4.33 -8.50
CA ALA A 96 3.13 -5.37 -9.45
C ALA A 96 4.61 -5.29 -9.81
N ASP A 97 5.28 -6.45 -9.87
CA ASP A 97 6.65 -6.54 -10.36
C ASP A 97 6.65 -6.60 -11.89
N PRO A 98 7.60 -5.91 -12.57
CA PRO A 98 7.81 -6.10 -13.99
C PRO A 98 8.22 -7.55 -14.26
N LEU A 99 7.67 -8.13 -15.33
CA LEU A 99 8.03 -9.46 -15.82
C LEU A 99 9.47 -9.51 -16.33
#